data_AF-A0A1X0RST0-F1
#
_entry.id   AF-A0A1X0RST0-F1
#
_cell.length_a   1.000
_cell.length_b   1.000
_cell.length_c   1.000
_cell.angle_alpha   90.00
_cell.angle_beta   90.00
_cell.angle_gamma   90.00
#
_symmetry.space_group_name_H-M   'P 1'
#
loop_
_entity.id
_entity.type
_entity.pdbx_description
1 polymer ?
#
loop_
_entity_poly.entity_id
_entity_poly.type
_entity_poly.pdbx_seq_one_letter_code
_entity_poly.pdbx_strand_id
1 'polypeptide(L)'
;MSYTVDDLKAKITENIDKLDYPAALLFCQKGLQLEPRNAELLEMTAQVELELEQFEAAHKASKKKKSNHLLQSIEAAPNEGYSKYMYLGQMLSEKDAIQAFQKGVDLMVIEKSKIQDTTSEEAKFLASKISSALCSMTEIYLTDCCFEPEAESKCEEYLSQAQQVDPENPEVYQLLASVRLSQQRNEEAAAALNKSMELWIDKEPGDAAIPIYDTRLALVKLLLEVGMFEHAFTVLENLQKENDEVVDLWYLYGWTYYCLGDEEERTEEERITLWSDARDCLETAVKLFQVIGSDDVAMFEHSKELIQTINQVVPETVEEPEEEVNEELEIESEDEDAMEE
;
A
#
# COMPACT_ATOMS: atom_id res chain seq x y z
N MET A 1 -34.85 -27.06 8.58
CA MET A 1 -33.70 -27.84 9.09
C MET A 1 -32.91 -26.93 10.03
N SER A 2 -32.48 -27.44 11.18
CA SER A 2 -31.56 -26.67 12.04
C SER A 2 -30.18 -26.75 11.41
N TYR A 3 -29.52 -25.61 11.22
CA TYR A 3 -28.14 -25.57 10.76
C TYR A 3 -27.23 -26.14 11.86
N THR A 4 -26.23 -26.93 11.48
CA THR A 4 -25.10 -27.31 12.35
C THR A 4 -24.05 -26.21 12.39
N VAL A 5 -23.08 -26.28 13.31
CA VAL A 5 -21.97 -25.31 13.34
C VAL A 5 -21.12 -25.40 12.08
N ASP A 6 -20.89 -26.59 11.53
CA ASP A 6 -20.15 -26.74 10.27
C ASP A 6 -20.89 -26.13 9.08
N ASP A 7 -22.22 -26.27 9.02
CA ASP A 7 -23.03 -25.60 7.99
C ASP A 7 -22.93 -24.07 8.11
N LEU A 8 -22.88 -23.54 9.33
CA LEU A 8 -22.75 -22.11 9.58
C LEU A 8 -21.36 -21.60 9.23
N LYS A 9 -20.29 -22.34 9.57
CA LYS A 9 -18.92 -21.99 9.16
C LYS A 9 -18.78 -21.92 7.64
N ALA A 10 -19.30 -22.91 6.91
CA ALA A 10 -19.31 -22.88 5.45
C ALA A 10 -20.05 -21.65 4.89
N LYS A 11 -21.17 -21.25 5.53
CA LYS A 11 -21.89 -20.03 5.17
C LYS A 11 -21.12 -18.77 5.51
N ILE A 12 -20.38 -18.73 6.61
CA ILE A 12 -19.52 -17.59 6.96
C ILE A 12 -18.46 -17.42 5.88
N THR A 13 -17.71 -18.48 5.54
CA THR A 13 -16.69 -18.45 4.47
C THR A 13 -17.29 -18.00 3.14
N GLU A 14 -18.43 -18.57 2.72
CA GLU A 14 -19.09 -18.18 1.46
C GLU A 14 -19.44 -16.68 1.39
N ASN A 15 -19.81 -16.06 2.51
CA ASN A 15 -20.12 -14.63 2.55
C ASN A 15 -18.85 -13.78 2.64
N ILE A 16 -17.80 -14.25 3.33
CA ILE A 16 -16.47 -13.62 3.30
C ILE A 16 -15.93 -13.58 1.87
N ASP A 17 -16.01 -14.70 1.13
CA ASP A 17 -15.55 -14.79 -0.26
C ASP A 17 -16.30 -13.83 -1.19
N LYS A 18 -17.53 -13.47 -0.84
CA LYS A 18 -18.38 -12.50 -1.56
C LYS A 18 -18.25 -11.07 -1.03
N LEU A 19 -17.41 -10.85 -0.01
CA LEU A 19 -17.27 -9.58 0.71
C LEU A 19 -18.58 -9.09 1.36
N ASP A 20 -19.54 -9.99 1.61
CA ASP A 20 -20.79 -9.71 2.33
C ASP A 20 -20.60 -9.94 3.83
N TYR A 21 -19.78 -9.10 4.44
CA TYR A 21 -19.49 -9.16 5.87
C TYR A 21 -20.72 -8.96 6.78
N PRO A 22 -21.70 -8.11 6.44
CA PRO A 22 -22.94 -8.01 7.22
C PRO A 22 -23.70 -9.33 7.28
N ALA A 23 -23.82 -10.06 6.16
CA ALA A 23 -24.44 -11.38 6.16
C ALA A 23 -23.60 -12.41 6.91
N ALA A 24 -22.27 -12.40 6.73
CA ALA A 24 -21.35 -13.27 7.45
C ALA A 24 -21.51 -13.13 8.98
N LEU A 25 -21.68 -11.91 9.49
CA LEU A 25 -21.85 -11.63 10.92
C LEU A 25 -23.12 -12.28 11.50
N LEU A 26 -24.22 -12.33 10.73
CA LEU A 26 -25.45 -12.98 11.18
C LEU A 26 -25.25 -14.49 11.38
N PHE A 27 -24.48 -15.13 10.49
CA PHE A 27 -24.13 -16.54 10.64
C PHE A 27 -23.16 -16.77 11.81
N CYS A 28 -22.19 -15.87 12.02
CA CYS A 28 -21.30 -15.88 13.18
C CYS A 28 -22.09 -15.86 14.50
N GLN A 29 -23.01 -14.89 14.64
CA GLN A 29 -23.85 -14.75 15.84
C GLN A 29 -24.68 -16.00 16.11
N LYS A 30 -25.25 -16.60 15.05
CA LYS A 30 -26.02 -17.84 15.17
C LYS A 30 -25.14 -19.02 15.58
N GLY A 31 -23.93 -19.12 15.03
CA GLY A 31 -22.99 -20.16 15.43
C GLY A 31 -22.58 -20.02 16.90
N LEU A 32 -22.28 -18.81 17.35
CA LEU A 32 -21.83 -18.56 18.72
C LEU A 32 -22.94 -18.78 19.75
N GLN A 33 -24.21 -18.72 19.34
CA GLN A 33 -25.34 -19.16 20.18
C GLN A 33 -25.37 -20.68 20.36
N LEU A 34 -24.91 -21.45 19.37
CA LEU A 34 -24.85 -22.92 19.43
C LEU A 34 -23.60 -23.39 20.19
N GLU A 35 -22.43 -22.81 19.85
CA GLU A 35 -21.15 -23.16 20.46
C GLU A 35 -20.35 -21.89 20.83
N PRO A 36 -20.60 -21.29 22.00
CA PRO A 36 -19.99 -20.01 22.40
C PRO A 36 -18.47 -20.04 22.60
N ARG A 37 -17.85 -21.23 22.64
CA ARG A 37 -16.42 -21.43 22.91
C ARG A 37 -15.70 -22.15 21.78
N ASN A 38 -16.32 -22.26 20.61
CA ASN A 38 -15.68 -22.86 19.44
C ASN A 38 -14.59 -21.90 18.93
N ALA A 39 -13.33 -22.32 18.99
CA ALA A 39 -12.17 -21.47 18.71
C ALA A 39 -12.15 -20.95 17.27
N GLU A 40 -12.45 -21.82 16.31
CA GLU A 40 -12.50 -21.49 14.88
C GLU A 40 -13.63 -20.50 14.60
N LEU A 41 -14.80 -20.71 15.21
CA LEU A 41 -15.92 -19.79 15.04
C LEU A 41 -15.68 -18.41 15.66
N LEU A 42 -15.03 -18.37 16.83
CA LEU A 42 -14.60 -17.12 17.47
C LEU A 42 -13.59 -16.37 16.60
N GLU A 43 -12.67 -17.09 15.96
CA GLU A 43 -11.69 -16.54 15.01
C GLU A 43 -12.39 -15.96 13.77
N MET A 44 -13.26 -16.73 13.11
CA MET A 44 -14.07 -16.25 11.98
C MET A 44 -14.92 -15.04 12.35
N THR A 45 -15.51 -15.02 13.55
CA THR A 45 -16.30 -13.88 14.04
C THR A 45 -15.42 -12.64 14.19
N ALA A 46 -14.24 -12.79 14.80
CA ALA A 46 -13.30 -11.68 14.98
C ALA A 46 -12.83 -11.12 13.62
N GLN A 47 -12.56 -11.97 12.64
CA GLN A 47 -12.22 -11.56 11.28
C GLN A 47 -13.35 -10.74 10.64
N VAL A 48 -14.59 -11.24 10.66
CA VAL A 48 -15.74 -10.52 10.09
C VAL A 48 -15.99 -9.18 10.79
N GLU A 49 -15.85 -9.14 12.12
CA GLU A 49 -15.97 -7.90 12.90
C GLU A 49 -14.86 -6.89 12.55
N LEU A 50 -13.65 -7.34 12.20
CA LEU A 50 -12.55 -6.48 11.74
C LEU A 50 -12.85 -5.84 10.38
N GLU A 51 -13.27 -6.65 9.41
CA GLU A 51 -13.58 -6.19 8.06
C GLU A 51 -14.72 -5.17 8.02
N LEU A 52 -15.81 -5.41 8.77
CA LEU A 52 -16.95 -4.48 8.86
C LEU A 52 -16.56 -3.06 9.29
N GLU A 53 -15.46 -2.91 10.04
CA GLU A 53 -14.98 -1.61 10.50
C GLU A 53 -14.04 -0.91 9.54
N GLN A 54 -13.40 -1.65 8.64
CA GLN A 54 -12.71 -1.00 7.53
C GLN A 54 -13.74 -0.28 6.64
N PHE A 55 -14.98 -0.78 6.57
CA PHE A 55 -16.09 -0.13 5.87
C PHE A 55 -16.86 0.90 6.70
N GLU A 56 -16.96 0.72 8.02
CA GLU A 56 -17.58 1.71 8.94
C GLU A 56 -16.51 2.49 9.71
N ALA A 57 -16.20 3.70 9.23
CA ALA A 57 -15.34 4.67 9.91
C ALA A 57 -15.95 5.21 11.23
N ALA A 58 -16.03 4.39 12.27
CA ALA A 58 -16.03 4.75 13.70
C ALA A 58 -16.33 3.53 14.61
N HIS A 59 -15.41 3.10 15.48
CA HIS A 59 -15.38 3.49 16.91
C HIS A 59 -14.55 2.57 17.83
N LYS A 60 -13.88 3.23 18.78
CA LYS A 60 -13.13 2.73 19.95
C LYS A 60 -13.87 1.69 20.83
N ALA A 61 -15.20 1.63 20.77
CA ALA A 61 -16.02 0.65 21.49
C ALA A 61 -15.90 -0.76 20.90
N SER A 62 -15.60 -0.87 19.61
CA SER A 62 -15.55 -2.14 18.91
C SER A 62 -14.19 -2.85 19.04
N LYS A 63 -13.08 -2.09 19.08
CA LYS A 63 -11.73 -2.63 19.37
C LYS A 63 -11.70 -3.49 20.66
N LYS A 64 -12.46 -3.10 21.69
CA LYS A 64 -12.55 -3.81 22.98
C LYS A 64 -13.37 -5.10 22.93
N LYS A 65 -14.40 -5.18 22.06
CA LYS A 65 -15.24 -6.38 21.91
C LYS A 65 -14.58 -7.41 20.98
N LYS A 66 -13.85 -6.98 19.96
CA LYS A 66 -13.10 -7.82 19.01
C LYS A 66 -11.91 -8.54 19.63
N SER A 67 -11.13 -7.78 20.40
CA SER A 67 -10.07 -8.34 21.23
C SER A 67 -10.63 -9.46 22.11
N ASN A 68 -11.89 -9.38 22.56
CA ASN A 68 -12.49 -10.46 23.35
C ASN A 68 -12.71 -11.76 22.56
N HIS A 69 -13.30 -11.74 21.36
CA HIS A 69 -13.48 -12.99 20.58
C HIS A 69 -12.13 -13.57 20.12
N LEU A 70 -11.21 -12.70 19.71
CA LEU A 70 -9.87 -13.11 19.29
C LEU A 70 -9.07 -13.74 20.44
N LEU A 71 -9.07 -13.08 21.61
CA LEU A 71 -8.42 -13.60 22.81
C LEU A 71 -9.09 -14.90 23.29
N GLN A 72 -10.42 -15.00 23.24
CA GLN A 72 -11.14 -16.25 23.57
C GLN A 72 -10.78 -17.39 22.62
N SER A 73 -10.61 -17.12 21.31
CA SER A 73 -10.14 -18.13 20.35
C SER A 73 -8.71 -18.58 20.66
N ILE A 74 -7.83 -17.64 21.05
CA ILE A 74 -6.46 -17.95 21.48
C ILE A 74 -6.45 -18.77 22.77
N GLU A 75 -7.25 -18.41 23.76
CA GLU A 75 -7.40 -19.16 25.01
C GLU A 75 -7.92 -20.59 24.77
N ALA A 76 -8.86 -20.75 23.83
CA ALA A 76 -9.46 -22.03 23.52
C ALA A 76 -8.50 -22.97 22.74
N ALA A 77 -7.69 -22.42 21.82
CA ALA A 77 -6.81 -23.22 20.98
C ALA A 77 -5.48 -22.48 20.66
N PRO A 78 -4.55 -22.30 21.62
CA PRO A 78 -3.39 -21.43 21.45
C PRO A 78 -2.37 -21.91 20.41
N ASN A 79 -2.43 -23.16 19.98
CA ASN A 79 -1.47 -23.77 19.05
C ASN A 79 -2.09 -24.15 17.69
N GLU A 80 -3.27 -23.62 17.38
CA GLU A 80 -3.99 -23.86 16.13
C GLU A 80 -4.46 -22.51 15.56
N GLY A 81 -4.45 -22.35 14.24
CA GLY A 81 -4.85 -21.10 13.58
C GLY A 81 -3.83 -19.98 13.77
N TYR A 82 -2.99 -19.74 12.76
CA TYR A 82 -2.04 -18.62 12.80
C TYR A 82 -2.71 -17.27 12.59
N SER A 83 -3.86 -17.23 11.90
CA SER A 83 -4.48 -15.97 11.45
C SER A 83 -4.90 -15.07 12.60
N LYS A 84 -5.41 -15.65 13.69
CA LYS A 84 -5.72 -14.89 14.91
C LYS A 84 -4.54 -14.14 15.54
N TYR A 85 -3.34 -14.68 15.40
CA TYR A 85 -2.12 -14.03 15.89
C TYR A 85 -1.66 -12.90 14.95
N MET A 86 -1.90 -13.03 13.65
CA MET A 86 -1.66 -11.95 12.68
C MET A 86 -2.57 -10.75 12.97
N TYR A 87 -3.88 -10.99 13.14
CA TYR A 87 -4.82 -9.94 13.51
C TYR A 87 -4.49 -9.33 14.88
N LEU A 88 -4.09 -10.15 15.85
CA LEU A 88 -3.69 -9.64 17.16
C LEU A 88 -2.46 -8.73 17.05
N GLY A 89 -1.45 -9.11 16.27
CA GLY A 89 -0.25 -8.32 16.02
C GLY A 89 -0.56 -6.93 15.48
N GLN A 90 -1.46 -6.82 14.49
CA GLN A 90 -1.92 -5.54 13.93
C GLN A 90 -2.67 -4.65 14.92
N MET A 91 -3.26 -5.22 15.98
CA MET A 91 -4.02 -4.47 16.97
C MET A 91 -3.18 -3.99 18.16
N LEU A 92 -2.07 -4.67 18.43
CA LEU A 92 -1.11 -4.40 19.50
C LEU A 92 -0.04 -3.40 19.02
N SER A 93 0.90 -3.08 19.90
CA SER A 93 2.01 -2.16 19.60
C SER A 93 3.30 -2.69 20.20
N GLU A 94 4.44 -2.15 19.76
CA GLU A 94 5.77 -2.47 20.31
C GLU A 94 6.04 -3.99 20.40
N LYS A 95 6.65 -4.45 21.50
CA LYS A 95 7.05 -5.86 21.70
C LYS A 95 5.86 -6.81 21.83
N ASP A 96 4.67 -6.34 22.18
CA ASP A 96 3.48 -7.18 22.28
C ASP A 96 2.98 -7.57 20.88
N ALA A 97 3.04 -6.64 19.92
CA ALA A 97 2.75 -6.93 18.51
C ALA A 97 3.76 -7.94 17.93
N ILE A 98 5.06 -7.73 18.20
CA ILE A 98 6.13 -8.66 17.78
C ILE A 98 5.89 -10.07 18.33
N GLN A 99 5.51 -10.22 19.60
CA GLN A 99 5.21 -11.53 20.19
C GLN A 99 4.03 -12.23 19.52
N ALA A 100 2.97 -11.48 19.21
CA ALA A 100 1.82 -12.02 18.48
C ALA A 100 2.22 -12.47 17.07
N PHE A 101 2.89 -11.62 16.30
CA PHE A 101 3.38 -11.98 14.96
C PHE A 101 4.31 -13.19 14.99
N GLN A 102 5.29 -13.21 15.91
CA GLN A 102 6.20 -14.35 16.06
C GLN A 102 5.44 -15.65 16.31
N LYS A 103 4.42 -15.64 17.19
CA LYS A 103 3.62 -16.83 17.47
C LYS A 103 2.87 -17.33 16.23
N GLY A 104 2.34 -16.42 15.42
CA GLY A 104 1.70 -16.79 14.16
C GLY A 104 2.71 -17.30 13.11
N VAL A 105 3.90 -16.69 13.02
CA VAL A 105 5.01 -17.19 12.18
C VAL A 105 5.41 -18.61 12.57
N ASP A 106 5.57 -18.90 13.86
CA ASP A 106 5.92 -20.23 14.35
C ASP A 106 4.88 -21.28 13.90
N LEU A 107 3.59 -20.94 13.97
CA LEU A 107 2.51 -21.81 13.51
C LEU A 107 2.53 -22.01 11.99
N MET A 108 2.72 -20.94 11.21
CA MET A 108 2.83 -21.02 9.76
C MET A 108 4.05 -21.86 9.32
N VAL A 109 5.19 -21.74 9.99
CA VAL A 109 6.38 -22.56 9.72
C VAL A 109 6.09 -24.04 9.99
N ILE A 110 5.40 -24.36 11.10
CA ILE A 110 4.97 -25.74 11.40
C ILE A 110 4.02 -26.26 10.32
N GLU A 111 3.03 -25.47 9.91
CA GLU A 111 2.09 -25.84 8.85
C GLU A 111 2.81 -26.08 7.52
N LYS A 112 3.66 -25.13 7.10
CA LYS A 112 4.46 -25.24 5.88
C LYS A 112 5.36 -26.46 5.88
N SER A 113 5.93 -26.84 7.04
CA SER A 113 6.78 -28.04 7.15
C SER A 113 6.06 -29.37 6.90
N LYS A 114 4.73 -29.39 7.01
CA LYS A 114 3.90 -30.57 6.72
C LYS A 114 3.59 -30.72 5.23
N ILE A 115 3.80 -29.67 4.44
CA ILE A 115 3.58 -29.68 2.99
C ILE A 115 4.75 -30.38 2.32
N GLN A 116 4.47 -31.48 1.62
CA GLN A 116 5.51 -32.28 0.93
C GLN A 116 6.04 -31.60 -0.33
N ASP A 117 5.13 -30.97 -1.09
CA ASP A 117 5.48 -30.22 -2.29
C ASP A 117 5.74 -28.76 -1.94
N THR A 118 7.02 -28.40 -1.83
CA THR A 118 7.45 -27.03 -1.51
C THR A 118 7.15 -26.03 -2.63
N THR A 119 6.73 -26.49 -3.81
CA THR A 119 6.36 -25.66 -4.96
C THR A 119 4.86 -25.46 -5.13
N SER A 120 4.06 -26.07 -4.25
CA SER A 120 2.60 -25.93 -4.28
C SER A 120 2.16 -24.49 -3.97
N GLU A 121 0.99 -24.10 -4.48
CA GLU A 121 0.40 -22.79 -4.19
C GLU A 121 0.15 -22.58 -2.70
N GLU A 122 -0.15 -23.64 -1.95
CA GLU A 122 -0.27 -23.60 -0.48
C GLU A 122 1.07 -23.28 0.20
N ALA A 123 2.16 -23.90 -0.26
CA ALA A 123 3.50 -23.62 0.27
C ALA A 123 3.96 -22.20 -0.04
N LYS A 124 3.68 -21.69 -1.25
CA LYS A 124 3.98 -20.31 -1.65
C LYS A 124 3.14 -19.31 -0.88
N PHE A 125 1.85 -19.58 -0.70
CA PHE A 125 0.96 -18.74 0.10
C PHE A 125 1.46 -18.60 1.53
N LEU A 126 1.80 -19.72 2.19
CA LEU A 126 2.38 -19.67 3.54
C LEU A 126 3.74 -18.96 3.57
N ALA A 127 4.59 -19.14 2.55
CA ALA A 127 5.86 -18.43 2.45
C ALA A 127 5.66 -16.91 2.40
N SER A 128 4.75 -16.44 1.54
CA SER A 128 4.38 -15.03 1.45
C SER A 128 3.85 -14.49 2.77
N LYS A 129 2.95 -15.22 3.45
CA LYS A 129 2.42 -14.79 4.77
C LYS A 129 3.48 -14.73 5.86
N ILE A 130 4.42 -15.69 5.90
CA ILE A 130 5.56 -15.65 6.82
C ILE A 130 6.44 -14.43 6.51
N SER A 131 6.74 -14.21 5.23
CA SER A 131 7.58 -13.11 4.77
C SER A 131 6.99 -11.75 5.14
N SER A 132 5.70 -11.51 4.88
CA SER A 132 5.04 -10.26 5.27
C SER A 132 4.96 -10.09 6.79
N ALA A 133 4.73 -11.14 7.57
CA ALA A 133 4.73 -11.04 9.03
C ALA A 133 6.13 -10.65 9.59
N LEU A 134 7.21 -11.18 9.00
CA LEU A 134 8.58 -10.80 9.33
C LEU A 134 8.88 -9.34 8.91
N CYS A 135 8.31 -8.88 7.80
CA CYS A 135 8.36 -7.48 7.39
C CYS A 135 7.65 -6.58 8.43
N SER A 136 6.42 -6.90 8.84
CA SER A 136 5.72 -6.16 9.89
C SER A 136 6.50 -6.10 11.20
N MET A 137 7.15 -7.20 11.60
CA MET A 137 8.01 -7.20 12.80
C MET A 137 9.24 -6.29 12.65
N THR A 138 9.81 -6.21 11.44
CA THR A 138 10.93 -5.31 11.13
C THR A 138 10.48 -3.85 11.15
N GLU A 139 9.32 -3.52 10.58
CA GLU A 139 8.73 -2.17 10.63
C GLU A 139 8.51 -1.68 12.05
N ILE A 140 8.04 -2.56 12.95
CA ILE A 140 7.88 -2.23 14.37
C ILE A 140 9.23 -1.85 14.99
N TYR A 141 10.32 -2.53 14.63
CA TYR A 141 11.67 -2.15 15.08
C TYR A 141 12.21 -0.89 14.41
N LEU A 142 11.74 -0.52 13.22
CA LEU A 142 12.09 0.76 12.59
C LEU A 142 11.30 1.96 13.16
N THR A 143 10.19 1.71 13.84
CA THR A 143 9.27 2.73 14.33
C THR A 143 9.12 2.68 15.85
N ASP A 144 8.17 1.88 16.36
CA ASP A 144 7.80 1.78 17.78
C ASP A 144 8.98 1.38 18.69
N CYS A 145 9.80 0.43 18.24
CA CYS A 145 10.90 -0.17 19.01
C CYS A 145 12.30 0.31 18.56
N CYS A 146 12.40 1.43 17.83
CA CYS A 146 13.67 1.89 17.24
C CYS A 146 14.78 2.26 18.25
N PHE A 147 14.42 2.54 19.50
CA PHE A 147 15.37 2.82 20.57
C PHE A 147 15.85 1.58 21.34
N GLU A 148 15.33 0.40 21.02
CA GLU A 148 15.76 -0.84 21.66
C GLU A 148 17.16 -1.24 21.19
N PRO A 149 18.06 -1.70 22.08
CA PRO A 149 19.44 -2.02 21.72
C PRO A 149 19.54 -3.18 20.71
N GLU A 150 18.53 -4.05 20.65
CA GLU A 150 18.45 -5.14 19.69
C GLU A 150 17.83 -4.76 18.33
N ALA A 151 17.30 -3.54 18.16
CA ALA A 151 16.45 -3.19 17.02
C ALA A 151 17.12 -3.48 15.67
N GLU A 152 18.34 -2.96 15.47
CA GLU A 152 19.09 -3.17 14.23
C GLU A 152 19.37 -4.66 13.96
N SER A 153 19.85 -5.40 14.98
CA SER A 153 20.13 -6.82 14.83
C SER A 153 18.88 -7.63 14.53
N LYS A 154 17.72 -7.22 15.05
CA LYS A 154 16.44 -7.88 14.80
C LYS A 154 15.91 -7.60 13.40
N CYS A 155 16.04 -6.36 12.91
CA CYS A 155 15.73 -6.04 11.51
C CYS A 155 16.52 -6.92 10.53
N GLU A 156 17.83 -7.05 10.72
CA GLU A 156 18.67 -7.92 9.86
C GLU A 156 18.27 -9.39 9.95
N GLU A 157 17.98 -9.89 11.17
CA GLU A 157 17.56 -11.26 11.40
C GLU A 157 16.24 -11.58 10.68
N TYR A 158 15.24 -10.72 10.81
CA TYR A 158 13.93 -10.93 10.21
C TYR A 158 13.95 -10.76 8.70
N LEU A 159 14.64 -9.75 8.17
CA LEU A 159 14.78 -9.59 6.72
C LEU A 159 15.54 -10.76 6.09
N SER A 160 16.60 -11.26 6.73
CA SER A 160 17.31 -12.44 6.24
C SER A 160 16.40 -13.67 6.19
N GLN A 161 15.55 -13.86 7.20
CA GLN A 161 14.55 -14.93 7.20
C GLN A 161 13.49 -14.73 6.11
N ALA A 162 12.97 -13.50 5.96
CA ALA A 162 11.95 -13.18 4.96
C ALA A 162 12.46 -13.44 3.54
N GLN A 163 13.69 -13.02 3.22
CA GLN A 163 14.34 -13.30 1.94
C GLN A 163 14.55 -14.80 1.67
N GLN A 164 14.88 -15.58 2.70
CA GLN A 164 15.05 -17.03 2.56
C GLN A 164 13.73 -17.76 2.33
N VAL A 165 12.66 -17.28 2.97
CA VAL A 165 11.34 -17.91 2.90
C VAL A 165 10.63 -17.54 1.60
N ASP A 166 10.69 -16.28 1.20
CA ASP A 166 10.05 -15.75 -0.01
C ASP A 166 10.97 -14.73 -0.73
N PRO A 167 11.89 -15.20 -1.58
CA PRO A 167 12.83 -14.35 -2.30
C PRO A 167 12.19 -13.51 -3.42
N GLU A 168 10.92 -13.77 -3.77
CA GLU A 168 10.19 -13.06 -4.83
C GLU A 168 9.20 -12.03 -4.26
N ASN A 169 9.19 -11.79 -2.95
CA ASN A 169 8.36 -10.76 -2.34
C ASN A 169 9.01 -9.36 -2.45
N PRO A 170 8.42 -8.41 -3.20
CA PRO A 170 8.96 -7.07 -3.36
C PRO A 170 9.00 -6.26 -2.06
N GLU A 171 8.08 -6.50 -1.12
CA GLU A 171 7.98 -5.84 0.19
C GLU A 171 9.29 -6.00 1.00
N VAL A 172 9.86 -7.21 0.96
CA VAL A 172 11.10 -7.54 1.68
C VAL A 172 12.25 -6.63 1.25
N TYR A 173 12.35 -6.35 -0.04
CA TYR A 173 13.42 -5.53 -0.59
C TYR A 173 13.19 -4.03 -0.37
N GLN A 174 11.94 -3.56 -0.35
CA GLN A 174 11.63 -2.18 0.02
C GLN A 174 11.94 -1.91 1.49
N LEU A 175 11.60 -2.87 2.36
CA LEU A 175 11.91 -2.76 3.78
C LEU A 175 13.41 -2.91 4.06
N LEU A 176 14.11 -3.78 3.33
CA LEU A 176 15.57 -3.84 3.36
C LEU A 176 16.19 -2.50 2.97
N ALA A 177 15.68 -1.83 1.95
CA ALA A 177 16.15 -0.49 1.59
C ALA A 177 15.95 0.51 2.74
N SER A 178 14.79 0.48 3.41
CA SER A 178 14.52 1.33 4.59
C SER A 178 15.50 1.08 5.75
N VAL A 179 15.85 -0.17 6.01
CA VAL A 179 16.89 -0.54 6.99
C VAL A 179 18.27 -0.02 6.55
N ARG A 180 18.62 -0.18 5.27
CA ARG A 180 19.91 0.29 4.73
C ARG A 180 20.02 1.81 4.77
N LEU A 181 18.94 2.55 4.49
CA LEU A 181 18.87 4.00 4.65
C LEU A 181 19.09 4.42 6.11
N SER A 182 18.44 3.75 7.06
CA SER A 182 18.64 3.98 8.50
C SER A 182 20.09 3.73 8.95
N GLN A 183 20.80 2.83 8.26
CA GLN A 183 22.22 2.53 8.46
C GLN A 183 23.18 3.43 7.64
N GLN A 184 22.66 4.40 6.88
CA GLN A 184 23.43 5.27 5.98
C GLN A 184 24.16 4.51 4.85
N ARG A 185 23.55 3.41 4.37
CA ARG A 185 24.08 2.52 3.31
C ARG A 185 23.30 2.72 2.01
N ASN A 186 23.34 3.93 1.44
CA ASN A 186 22.50 4.34 0.32
C ASN A 186 22.67 3.47 -0.95
N GLU A 187 23.90 3.05 -1.27
CA GLU A 187 24.15 2.18 -2.43
C GLU A 187 23.46 0.82 -2.31
N GLU A 188 23.44 0.25 -1.09
CA GLU A 188 22.76 -1.01 -0.83
C GLU A 188 21.23 -0.84 -0.77
N ALA A 189 20.76 0.31 -0.31
CA ALA A 189 19.35 0.67 -0.40
C ALA A 189 18.90 0.73 -1.87
N ALA A 190 19.65 1.44 -2.72
CA ALA A 190 19.38 1.52 -4.15
C ALA A 190 19.39 0.14 -4.83
N ALA A 191 20.34 -0.73 -4.48
CA ALA A 191 20.37 -2.10 -4.99
C ALA A 191 19.13 -2.92 -4.57
N ALA A 192 18.68 -2.76 -3.32
CA ALA A 192 17.46 -3.42 -2.83
C ALA A 192 16.20 -2.88 -3.53
N LEU A 193 16.08 -1.57 -3.73
CA LEU A 193 14.94 -0.97 -4.45
C LEU A 193 14.86 -1.43 -5.91
N ASN A 194 16.00 -1.46 -6.62
CA ASN A 194 16.07 -2.06 -7.96
C ASN A 194 15.56 -3.50 -7.95
N LYS A 195 16.02 -4.29 -6.98
CA LYS A 195 15.59 -5.68 -6.86
C LYS A 195 14.09 -5.82 -6.62
N SER A 196 13.51 -4.94 -5.81
CA SER A 196 12.06 -4.89 -5.60
C SER A 196 11.33 -4.65 -6.92
N MET A 197 11.74 -3.63 -7.68
CA MET A 197 11.08 -3.24 -8.94
C MET A 197 11.15 -4.32 -10.01
N GLU A 198 12.30 -5.00 -10.16
CA GLU A 198 12.46 -6.11 -11.12
C GLU A 198 11.39 -7.22 -10.97
N LEU A 199 10.81 -7.38 -9.78
CA LEU A 199 9.84 -8.43 -9.50
C LEU A 199 8.45 -8.11 -10.08
N TRP A 200 8.12 -6.84 -10.29
CA TRP A 200 6.75 -6.43 -10.60
C TRP A 200 6.58 -5.35 -11.68
N ILE A 201 7.62 -4.59 -12.03
CA ILE A 201 7.48 -3.38 -12.87
C ILE A 201 6.95 -3.67 -14.29
N ASP A 202 7.32 -4.81 -14.87
CA ASP A 202 6.92 -5.24 -16.22
C ASP A 202 5.71 -6.21 -16.21
N LYS A 203 5.01 -6.32 -15.08
CA LYS A 203 3.84 -7.20 -14.97
C LYS A 203 2.60 -6.53 -15.55
N GLU A 204 1.70 -7.37 -16.06
CA GLU A 204 0.41 -6.89 -16.57
C GLU A 204 -0.47 -6.37 -15.42
N PRO A 205 -1.29 -5.32 -15.66
CA PRO A 205 -2.22 -4.81 -14.66
C PRO A 205 -3.10 -5.92 -14.06
N GLY A 206 -3.15 -5.99 -12.74
CA GLY A 206 -3.89 -7.01 -11.99
C GLY A 206 -3.09 -8.26 -11.61
N ASP A 207 -1.81 -8.36 -11.96
CA ASP A 207 -0.91 -9.39 -11.42
C ASP A 207 -0.76 -9.21 -9.89
N ALA A 208 -0.86 -10.31 -9.15
CA ALA A 208 -0.79 -10.32 -7.68
C ALA A 208 0.59 -9.92 -7.12
N ALA A 209 1.64 -9.94 -7.95
CA ALA A 209 2.97 -9.48 -7.57
C ALA A 209 3.09 -7.94 -7.56
N ILE A 210 2.17 -7.22 -8.22
CA ILE A 210 2.17 -5.76 -8.23
C ILE A 210 1.75 -5.26 -6.84
N PRO A 211 2.59 -4.47 -6.13
CA PRO A 211 2.21 -3.91 -4.85
C PRO A 211 1.00 -2.98 -4.98
N ILE A 212 0.18 -2.92 -3.93
CA ILE A 212 -0.98 -2.02 -3.89
C ILE A 212 -0.56 -0.55 -4.06
N TYR A 213 -1.51 0.29 -4.47
CA TYR A 213 -1.26 1.69 -4.83
C TYR A 213 -0.45 2.45 -3.77
N ASP A 214 -0.85 2.39 -2.50
CA ASP A 214 -0.19 3.10 -1.40
C ASP A 214 1.24 2.60 -1.15
N THR A 215 1.50 1.31 -1.33
CA THR A 215 2.86 0.75 -1.22
C THR A 215 3.75 1.26 -2.34
N ARG A 216 3.22 1.44 -3.55
CA ARG A 216 3.96 2.05 -4.67
C ARG A 216 4.21 3.54 -4.44
N LEU A 217 3.29 4.29 -3.82
CA LEU A 217 3.56 5.66 -3.39
C LEU A 217 4.69 5.73 -2.35
N ALA A 218 4.68 4.82 -1.36
CA ALA A 218 5.75 4.73 -0.37
C ALA A 218 7.11 4.39 -1.01
N LEU A 219 7.13 3.50 -2.01
CA LEU A 219 8.32 3.19 -2.79
C LEU A 219 8.91 4.43 -3.49
N VAL A 220 8.07 5.31 -4.06
CA VAL A 220 8.55 6.54 -4.71
C VAL A 220 9.34 7.41 -3.72
N LYS A 221 8.88 7.51 -2.46
CA LYS A 221 9.60 8.25 -1.40
C LYS A 221 10.99 7.65 -1.16
N LEU A 222 11.11 6.32 -1.11
CA LEU A 222 12.40 5.63 -0.96
C LEU A 222 13.32 5.84 -2.17
N LEU A 223 12.78 5.79 -3.39
CA LEU A 223 13.53 6.03 -4.63
C LEU A 223 14.11 7.45 -4.67
N LEU A 224 13.33 8.45 -4.22
CA LEU A 224 13.77 9.82 -4.10
C LEU A 224 14.91 9.98 -3.09
N GLU A 225 14.83 9.31 -1.95
CA GLU A 225 15.86 9.36 -0.90
C GLU A 225 17.23 8.83 -1.38
N VAL A 226 17.23 7.91 -2.34
CA VAL A 226 18.46 7.41 -2.98
C VAL A 226 18.78 8.05 -4.33
N GLY A 227 18.04 9.07 -4.76
CA GLY A 227 18.27 9.79 -6.02
C GLY A 227 17.94 8.99 -7.29
N MET A 228 17.09 7.96 -7.21
CA MET A 228 16.67 7.15 -8.35
C MET A 228 15.47 7.76 -9.09
N PHE A 229 15.64 8.96 -9.65
CA PHE A 229 14.54 9.74 -10.24
C PHE A 229 13.84 9.06 -11.44
N GLU A 230 14.58 8.43 -12.35
CA GLU A 230 13.99 7.73 -13.51
C GLU A 230 13.06 6.57 -13.07
N HIS A 231 13.46 5.85 -12.03
CA HIS A 231 12.66 4.78 -11.45
C HIS A 231 11.42 5.37 -10.75
N ALA A 232 11.57 6.49 -10.04
CA ALA A 232 10.44 7.19 -9.43
C ALA A 232 9.40 7.59 -10.48
N PHE A 233 9.81 8.19 -11.61
CA PHE A 233 8.89 8.53 -12.70
C PHE A 233 8.21 7.30 -13.29
N THR A 234 8.92 6.20 -13.49
CA THR A 234 8.32 4.96 -14.01
C THR A 234 7.20 4.45 -13.10
N VAL A 235 7.40 4.50 -11.78
CA VAL A 235 6.35 4.11 -10.80
C VAL A 235 5.20 5.11 -10.80
N LEU A 236 5.50 6.41 -10.81
CA LEU A 236 4.50 7.48 -10.82
C LEU A 236 3.62 7.42 -12.07
N GLU A 237 4.16 7.13 -13.26
CA GLU A 237 3.40 7.00 -14.50
C GLU A 237 2.41 5.84 -14.46
N ASN A 238 2.83 4.72 -13.84
CA ASN A 238 1.94 3.58 -13.65
C ASN A 238 0.83 3.89 -12.65
N LEU A 239 1.14 4.63 -11.58
CA LEU A 239 0.13 5.09 -10.61
C LEU A 239 -0.85 6.07 -11.23
N GLN A 240 -0.39 7.03 -12.03
CA GLN A 240 -1.23 8.01 -12.71
C GLN A 240 -2.24 7.34 -13.66
N LYS A 241 -1.81 6.32 -14.40
CA LYS A 241 -2.70 5.55 -15.29
C LYS A 241 -3.79 4.79 -14.52
N GLU A 242 -3.53 4.42 -13.28
CA GLU A 242 -4.45 3.68 -12.42
C GLU A 242 -5.45 4.60 -11.70
N ASN A 243 -4.96 5.70 -11.14
CA ASN A 243 -5.76 6.73 -10.48
C ASN A 243 -4.97 8.04 -10.39
N ASP A 244 -5.47 9.09 -11.03
CA ASP A 244 -4.89 10.43 -11.03
C ASP A 244 -5.59 11.41 -10.07
N GLU A 245 -6.62 10.98 -9.34
CA GLU A 245 -7.31 11.80 -8.33
C GLU A 245 -6.67 11.67 -6.94
N VAL A 246 -5.35 11.45 -6.87
CA VAL A 246 -4.60 11.25 -5.62
C VAL A 246 -3.65 12.41 -5.37
N VAL A 247 -3.80 13.10 -4.23
CA VAL A 247 -2.97 14.27 -3.89
C VAL A 247 -1.48 13.89 -3.80
N ASP A 248 -1.16 12.78 -3.11
CA ASP A 248 0.20 12.29 -2.91
C ASP A 248 0.93 12.01 -4.23
N LEU A 249 0.21 11.51 -5.25
CA LEU A 249 0.76 11.24 -6.58
C LEU A 249 1.34 12.51 -7.19
N TRP A 250 0.53 13.58 -7.25
CA TRP A 250 0.91 14.84 -7.87
C TRP A 250 1.97 15.59 -7.08
N TYR A 251 1.90 15.52 -5.75
CA TYR A 251 2.97 16.03 -4.91
C TYR A 251 4.30 15.32 -5.19
N LEU A 252 4.30 13.99 -5.27
CA LEU A 252 5.52 13.23 -5.52
C LEU A 252 6.07 13.45 -6.94
N TYR A 253 5.24 13.62 -7.96
CA TYR A 253 5.68 14.09 -9.28
C TYR A 253 6.39 15.44 -9.18
N GLY A 254 5.74 16.42 -8.53
CA GLY A 254 6.29 17.75 -8.34
C GLY A 254 7.61 17.75 -7.58
N TRP A 255 7.68 16.97 -6.49
CA TRP A 255 8.90 16.78 -5.71
C TRP A 255 10.02 16.13 -6.52
N THR A 256 9.70 15.10 -7.32
CA THR A 256 10.67 14.42 -8.19
C THR A 256 11.29 15.39 -9.19
N TYR A 257 10.46 16.16 -9.90
CA TYR A 257 10.94 17.19 -10.83
C TYR A 257 11.75 18.28 -10.14
N TYR A 258 11.29 18.74 -8.96
CA TYR A 258 11.99 19.76 -8.20
C TYR A 258 13.40 19.31 -7.80
N CYS A 259 13.52 18.11 -7.21
CA CYS A 259 14.82 17.54 -6.83
C CYS A 259 15.73 17.31 -8.03
N LEU A 260 15.20 16.78 -9.14
CA LEU A 260 15.97 16.57 -10.36
C LEU A 260 16.49 17.88 -10.95
N GLY A 261 15.69 18.96 -10.89
CA GLY A 261 16.10 20.29 -11.31
C GLY A 261 17.09 20.95 -10.35
N ASP A 262 17.12 20.55 -9.08
CA ASP A 262 18.02 21.11 -8.08
C ASP A 262 19.46 20.56 -8.16
N GLU A 263 19.68 19.43 -8.83
CA GLU A 263 21.00 18.84 -9.05
C GLU A 263 22.03 19.85 -9.60
N GLU A 264 23.26 19.80 -9.08
CA GLU A 264 24.33 20.76 -9.41
C GLU A 264 24.77 20.67 -10.88
N GLU A 265 24.65 19.49 -11.50
CA GLU A 265 25.03 19.27 -12.89
C GLU A 265 24.05 19.87 -13.92
N ARG A 266 22.85 20.28 -13.49
CA ARG A 266 21.82 20.82 -14.40
C ARG A 266 22.15 22.23 -14.84
N THR A 267 21.97 22.47 -16.14
CA THR A 267 22.02 23.84 -16.68
C THR A 267 20.83 24.65 -16.19
N GLU A 268 20.94 25.98 -16.25
CA GLU A 268 19.86 26.89 -15.88
C GLU A 268 18.60 26.65 -16.75
N GLU A 269 18.77 26.39 -18.04
CA GLU A 269 17.66 26.10 -18.96
C GLU A 269 16.95 24.79 -18.57
N GLU A 270 17.70 23.71 -18.33
CA GLU A 270 17.13 22.42 -17.88
C GLU A 270 16.41 22.56 -16.54
N ARG A 271 17.02 23.30 -15.59
CA ARG A 271 16.41 23.58 -14.28
C ARG A 271 15.10 24.32 -14.42
N ILE A 272 15.03 25.33 -15.29
CA ILE A 272 13.79 26.09 -15.53
C ILE A 272 12.70 25.18 -16.09
N THR A 273 13.03 24.30 -17.05
CA THR A 273 12.06 23.35 -17.59
C THR A 273 11.55 22.38 -16.53
N LEU A 274 12.47 21.72 -15.80
CA LEU A 274 12.11 20.78 -14.73
C LEU A 274 11.29 21.43 -13.63
N TRP A 275 11.65 22.65 -13.21
CA TRP A 275 10.89 23.36 -12.19
C TRP A 275 9.55 23.90 -12.71
N SER A 276 9.41 24.16 -14.01
CA SER A 276 8.10 24.43 -14.61
C SER A 276 7.19 23.21 -14.49
N ASP A 277 7.67 22.02 -14.87
CA ASP A 277 6.91 20.77 -14.73
C ASP A 277 6.59 20.46 -13.26
N ALA A 278 7.54 20.73 -12.35
CA ALA A 278 7.33 20.62 -10.92
C ALA A 278 6.18 21.50 -10.45
N ARG A 279 6.15 22.77 -10.87
CA ARG A 279 5.09 23.72 -10.50
C ARG A 279 3.71 23.22 -10.93
N ASP A 280 3.57 22.76 -12.16
CA ASP A 280 2.28 22.30 -12.69
C ASP A 280 1.73 21.10 -11.90
N CYS A 281 2.61 20.16 -11.55
CA CYS A 281 2.26 19.02 -10.70
C CYS A 281 1.86 19.46 -9.28
N LEU A 282 2.64 20.35 -8.66
CA LEU A 282 2.37 20.84 -7.30
C LEU A 282 1.09 21.67 -7.22
N GLU A 283 0.79 22.47 -8.24
CA GLU A 283 -0.47 23.20 -8.35
C GLU A 283 -1.66 22.25 -8.48
N THR A 284 -1.50 21.17 -9.25
CA THR A 284 -2.51 20.10 -9.34
C THR A 284 -2.72 19.44 -7.99
N ALA A 285 -1.66 19.11 -7.25
CA ALA A 285 -1.75 18.59 -5.89
C ALA A 285 -2.51 19.55 -4.95
N VAL A 286 -2.20 20.85 -4.99
CA VAL A 286 -2.87 21.88 -4.18
C VAL A 286 -4.36 21.99 -4.53
N LYS A 287 -4.70 21.96 -5.83
CA LYS A 287 -6.10 22.01 -6.30
C LYS A 287 -6.88 20.77 -5.82
N LEU A 288 -6.31 19.57 -5.98
CA LEU A 288 -6.95 18.33 -5.53
C LEU A 288 -7.13 18.28 -4.01
N PHE A 289 -6.14 18.73 -3.24
CA PHE A 289 -6.25 18.82 -1.78
C PHE A 289 -7.45 19.69 -1.37
N GLN A 290 -7.71 20.79 -2.07
CA GLN A 290 -8.85 21.67 -1.76
C GLN A 290 -10.21 21.07 -2.11
N VAL A 291 -10.26 20.19 -3.12
CA VAL A 291 -11.51 19.56 -3.60
C VAL A 291 -11.85 18.30 -2.80
N ILE A 292 -10.87 17.41 -2.63
CA ILE A 292 -11.06 16.06 -2.07
C ILE A 292 -10.68 16.02 -0.59
N GLY A 293 -9.70 16.84 -0.18
CA GLY A 293 -9.07 16.77 1.14
C GLY A 293 -7.97 15.70 1.20
N SER A 294 -7.04 15.88 2.13
CA SER A 294 -6.09 14.85 2.56
C SER A 294 -5.76 15.07 4.03
N ASP A 295 -5.41 13.99 4.73
CA ASP A 295 -5.00 14.04 6.13
C ASP A 295 -3.59 14.61 6.31
N ASP A 296 -2.79 14.65 5.24
CA ASP A 296 -1.42 15.18 5.26
C ASP A 296 -1.37 16.68 4.92
N VAL A 297 -1.67 17.50 5.93
CA VAL A 297 -1.58 18.98 5.84
C VAL A 297 -0.14 19.45 5.61
N ALA A 298 0.85 18.69 6.09
CA ALA A 298 2.26 19.07 5.93
C ALA A 298 2.68 19.00 4.46
N MET A 299 2.26 17.96 3.75
CA MET A 299 2.47 17.83 2.31
C MET A 299 1.84 18.99 1.54
N PHE A 300 0.64 19.42 1.92
CA PHE A 300 -0.03 20.56 1.29
C PHE A 300 0.71 21.89 1.47
N GLU A 301 1.16 22.18 2.69
CA GLU A 301 1.93 23.40 2.95
C GLU A 301 3.28 23.36 2.22
N HIS A 302 3.93 22.20 2.18
CA HIS A 302 5.18 22.02 1.46
C HIS A 302 5.03 22.24 -0.05
N SER A 303 3.95 21.75 -0.67
CA SER A 303 3.66 22.05 -2.07
C SER A 303 3.62 23.55 -2.35
N LYS A 304 3.02 24.34 -1.46
CA LYS A 304 2.99 25.80 -1.61
C LYS A 304 4.36 26.44 -1.44
N GLU A 305 5.16 25.98 -0.49
CA GLU A 305 6.52 26.48 -0.27
C GLU A 305 7.42 26.24 -1.50
N LEU A 306 7.29 25.07 -2.13
CA LEU A 306 7.99 24.75 -3.37
C LEU A 306 7.52 25.61 -4.53
N ILE A 307 6.21 25.79 -4.72
CA ILE A 307 5.67 26.68 -5.76
C ILE A 307 6.23 28.10 -5.58
N GLN A 308 6.27 28.62 -4.35
CA GLN A 308 6.84 29.93 -4.05
C GLN A 308 8.35 30.01 -4.36
N THR A 309 9.08 28.93 -4.12
CA THR A 309 10.52 28.84 -4.41
C THR A 309 10.74 28.82 -5.92
N ILE A 310 9.98 27.99 -6.64
CA ILE A 310 10.03 27.87 -8.09
C ILE A 310 9.71 29.20 -8.76
N ASN A 311 8.67 29.91 -8.32
CA ASN A 311 8.24 31.19 -8.90
C ASN A 311 9.27 32.33 -8.76
N GLN A 312 10.32 32.16 -7.94
CA GLN A 312 11.43 33.13 -7.87
C GLN A 312 12.41 32.98 -9.04
N VAL A 313 12.41 31.83 -9.71
CA VAL A 313 13.37 31.46 -10.75
C VAL A 313 12.69 31.19 -12.09
N VAL A 314 11.57 30.47 -12.06
CA VAL A 314 10.77 30.15 -13.24
C VAL A 314 9.73 31.25 -13.45
N PRO A 315 9.75 31.95 -14.59
CA PRO A 315 8.72 32.93 -14.92
C PRO A 315 7.31 32.33 -14.85
N GLU A 316 6.32 33.15 -14.53
CA GLU A 316 4.93 32.76 -14.71
C GLU A 316 4.72 32.41 -16.18
N THR A 317 4.15 31.24 -16.43
CA THR A 317 3.67 30.86 -17.75
C THR A 317 2.62 31.90 -18.14
N VAL A 318 2.95 32.76 -19.11
CA VAL A 318 1.92 33.52 -19.82
C VAL A 318 1.14 32.47 -20.57
N GLU A 319 -0.09 32.18 -20.13
CA GLU A 319 -1.03 31.45 -20.97
C GLU A 319 -1.13 32.26 -22.27
N GLU A 320 -0.45 31.82 -23.33
CA GLU A 320 -0.80 32.26 -24.68
C GLU A 320 -2.25 31.84 -24.82
N PRO A 321 -3.19 32.78 -25.05
CA PRO A 321 -4.59 32.43 -25.16
C PRO A 321 -4.67 31.34 -26.22
N GLU A 322 -5.26 30.20 -25.86
CA GLU A 322 -5.60 29.15 -26.80
C GLU A 322 -6.19 29.85 -28.02
N GLU A 323 -5.49 29.80 -29.16
CA GLU A 323 -6.10 30.23 -30.41
C GLU A 323 -7.30 29.31 -30.58
N GLU A 324 -8.49 29.80 -30.24
CA GLU A 324 -9.74 29.22 -30.69
C GLU A 324 -9.59 29.12 -32.20
N VAL A 325 -9.25 27.91 -32.66
CA VAL A 325 -9.34 27.54 -34.06
C VAL A 325 -10.82 27.66 -34.37
N ASN A 326 -11.22 28.85 -34.80
CA ASN A 326 -12.55 29.12 -35.27
C ASN A 326 -12.68 28.36 -36.59
N GLU A 327 -13.06 27.08 -36.49
CA GLU A 327 -13.61 26.32 -37.60
C GLU A 327 -14.96 26.94 -37.99
N GLU A 328 -14.92 28.15 -38.55
CA GLU A 328 -15.94 28.58 -39.49
C GLU A 328 -15.80 27.67 -40.72
N LEU A 329 -16.47 26.53 -40.63
CA LEU A 329 -16.88 25.74 -41.77
C LEU A 329 -17.67 26.68 -42.70
N GLU A 330 -16.99 27.20 -43.72
CA GLU A 330 -17.62 27.74 -44.92
C GLU A 330 -18.45 26.60 -45.54
N ILE A 331 -19.72 26.54 -45.17
CA ILE A 331 -20.71 25.77 -45.93
C ILE A 331 -20.88 26.52 -47.26
N GLU A 332 -20.13 26.11 -48.28
CA GLU A 332 -20.44 26.43 -49.66
C GLU A 332 -21.86 25.91 -49.94
N SER A 333 -22.82 26.83 -50.00
CA SER A 333 -24.14 26.55 -50.54
C SER A 333 -24.00 26.33 -52.04
N GLU A 334 -24.05 25.07 -52.49
CA GLU A 334 -24.29 24.73 -53.88
C GLU A 334 -25.69 25.24 -54.27
N ASP A 335 -25.74 26.38 -54.98
CA ASP A 335 -26.92 26.84 -55.71
C ASP A 335 -27.19 25.87 -56.87
N GLU A 336 -28.07 24.89 -56.67
CA GLU A 336 -28.80 24.22 -57.74
C GLU A 336 -29.90 25.18 -58.25
N ASP A 337 -29.55 26.03 -59.22
CA ASP A 337 -30.53 26.65 -60.12
C ASP A 337 -30.32 26.12 -61.55
N ALA A 338 -30.90 24.94 -61.81
CA ALA A 338 -31.19 24.46 -63.16
C ALA A 338 -32.42 25.21 -63.70
N MET A 339 -32.20 26.27 -64.48
CA MET A 339 -33.23 26.82 -65.35
C MET A 339 -33.30 26.03 -66.68
N GLU A 340 -34.52 25.62 -67.01
CA GLU A 340 -34.95 24.99 -68.25
C GLU A 340 -34.59 25.81 -69.51
N GLU A 341 -34.13 25.12 -70.55
CA GLU A 341 -34.63 25.25 -71.93
C GLU A 341 -34.47 23.93 -72.70
#